data_AF-A0A7S2AB84-F1
#
_entry.id   AF-A0A7S2AB84-F1
#
_cell.length_a   1.000
_cell.length_b   1.000
_cell.length_c   1.000
_cell.angle_alpha   90.00
_cell.angle_beta   90.00
_cell.angle_gamma   90.00
#
_symmetry.space_group_name_H-M   'P 1'
#
loop_
_entity.id
_entity.type
_entity.pdbx_description
1 polymer ?
#
loop_
_entity_poly.entity_id
_entity_poly.type
_entity_poly.pdbx_seq_one_letter_code
_entity_poly.pdbx_strand_id
1 'polypeptide(L)'
;GAVLRLGLDNCACLSDQLKLLLSSQAVIGRPLVRDSVRDRVCEIMVAHGEDIDCLENEFDECHGTVPIALGMPPIARALTWCRGLCERAKQPITAFQRLGCEFQREEAGLRMVKAFAVFEGKMVDFERKALNRFRRNLESPQAIESLNVPVLARLRSSGHHTTSLDGLITLNLHPKSQALFCDAKRLGTLGFQLPPLAERTVWLDFNICFNHNVIGQIVRRSNEIQSRLLPVQKPFVAAELEKLFGVLSVAMEDEDCPEKKNYLSWNSPQEDIYQFHQKVKKSFASLQSTLSMVHQNVSSIDQLMLSLDKTVLYRHWPKPQKIKEASLRLEDFISMCRKRIMTQVAEMESHLEGLRANSAPGRQHDWR
;
A
#
# COMPACT_ATOMS: atom_id res chain seq x y z
N GLY A 1 -33.50 -46.83 -18.01
CA GLY A 1 -34.53 -45.80 -18.24
C GLY A 1 -35.06 -45.27 -16.93
N ALA A 2 -36.02 -45.95 -16.32
CA ALA A 2 -36.75 -45.49 -15.12
C ALA A 2 -35.86 -45.04 -13.95
N VAL A 3 -34.82 -45.80 -13.61
CA VAL A 3 -33.88 -45.45 -12.51
C VAL A 3 -33.14 -44.14 -12.79
N LEU A 4 -32.76 -43.88 -14.04
CA LEU A 4 -32.09 -42.63 -14.42
C LEU A 4 -33.05 -41.44 -14.38
N ARG A 5 -34.31 -41.60 -14.84
CA ARG A 5 -35.32 -40.56 -14.71
C ARG A 5 -35.54 -40.17 -13.25
N LEU A 6 -35.80 -41.15 -12.39
CA LEU A 6 -35.99 -40.93 -10.95
C LEU A 6 -34.76 -40.29 -10.30
N GLY A 7 -33.56 -40.69 -10.73
CA GLY A 7 -32.31 -40.08 -10.27
C GLY A 7 -32.21 -38.60 -10.63
N LEU A 8 -32.59 -38.22 -11.87
CA LEU A 8 -32.60 -36.82 -12.32
C LEU A 8 -33.65 -35.99 -11.58
N ASP A 9 -34.79 -36.59 -11.23
CA ASP A 9 -35.87 -35.94 -10.50
C ASP A 9 -35.51 -35.66 -9.04
N ASN A 10 -34.66 -36.50 -8.45
CA ASN A 10 -34.22 -36.36 -7.06
C ASN A 10 -33.00 -35.43 -6.89
N CYS A 11 -32.40 -34.93 -7.97
CA CYS A 11 -31.29 -33.99 -7.89
C CYS A 11 -31.79 -32.60 -7.47
N ALA A 12 -31.12 -32.00 -6.47
CA ALA A 12 -31.49 -30.67 -5.94
C ALA A 12 -31.11 -29.50 -6.85
N CYS A 13 -30.11 -29.68 -7.73
CA CYS A 13 -29.64 -28.63 -8.62
C CYS A 13 -29.28 -29.15 -10.02
N LEU A 14 -29.28 -28.23 -10.99
CA LEU A 14 -28.88 -28.49 -12.38
C LEU A 14 -27.47 -29.09 -12.49
N SER A 15 -26.53 -28.64 -11.64
CA SER A 15 -25.16 -29.18 -11.61
C SER A 15 -25.14 -30.68 -11.28
N ASP A 16 -25.98 -31.13 -10.35
CA ASP A 16 -26.03 -32.53 -9.95
C ASP A 16 -26.74 -33.40 -10.99
N GLN A 17 -27.77 -32.86 -11.65
CA GLN A 17 -28.40 -33.50 -12.80
C GLN A 17 -27.38 -33.73 -13.93
N LEU A 18 -26.56 -32.74 -14.24
CA LEU A 18 -25.52 -32.84 -15.27
C LEU A 18 -24.42 -33.83 -14.89
N LYS A 19 -23.97 -33.86 -13.63
CA LYS A 19 -23.02 -34.87 -13.15
C LYS A 19 -23.60 -36.28 -13.28
N LEU A 20 -24.87 -36.48 -12.94
CA LEU A 20 -25.53 -37.76 -13.07
C LEU A 20 -25.61 -38.20 -14.54
N LEU A 21 -25.98 -37.28 -15.45
CA LEU A 21 -25.98 -37.56 -16.89
C LEU A 21 -24.59 -37.95 -17.40
N LEU A 22 -23.55 -37.19 -17.03
CA LEU A 22 -22.18 -37.48 -17.45
C LEU A 22 -21.66 -38.81 -16.89
N SER A 23 -21.94 -39.12 -15.63
CA SER A 23 -21.54 -40.40 -15.02
C SER A 23 -22.25 -41.61 -15.64
N SER A 24 -23.45 -41.40 -16.19
CA SER A 24 -24.27 -42.43 -16.84
C SER A 24 -24.15 -42.45 -18.37
N GLN A 25 -23.19 -41.73 -18.96
CA GLN A 25 -22.99 -41.63 -20.41
C GLN A 25 -22.92 -42.99 -21.12
N ALA A 26 -22.20 -43.97 -20.55
CA ALA A 26 -22.10 -45.32 -21.12
C ALA A 26 -23.46 -46.05 -21.20
N VAL A 27 -24.37 -45.75 -20.26
CA VAL A 27 -25.72 -46.32 -20.20
C VAL A 27 -26.66 -45.59 -21.15
N ILE A 28 -26.55 -44.26 -21.25
CA ILE A 28 -27.29 -43.40 -22.19
C ILE A 28 -26.90 -43.70 -23.66
N GLY A 29 -25.70 -44.27 -23.87
CA GLY A 29 -25.28 -44.77 -25.18
C GLY A 29 -26.23 -45.81 -25.79
N ARG A 30 -27.01 -46.55 -24.97
CA ARG A 30 -27.96 -47.56 -25.44
C ARG A 30 -29.27 -46.91 -25.93
N PRO A 31 -29.75 -47.17 -27.16
CA PRO A 31 -30.87 -46.44 -27.78
C PRO A 31 -32.17 -46.52 -26.97
N LEU A 32 -32.54 -47.71 -26.47
CA LEU A 32 -33.75 -47.87 -25.63
C LEU A 32 -33.70 -47.04 -24.33
N VAL A 33 -32.53 -46.90 -23.73
CA VAL A 33 -32.37 -46.09 -22.51
C VAL A 33 -32.37 -44.60 -22.86
N ARG A 34 -31.75 -44.24 -23.98
CA ARG A 34 -31.72 -42.87 -24.50
C ARG A 34 -33.13 -42.35 -24.77
N ASP A 35 -33.92 -43.09 -25.54
CA ASP A 35 -35.31 -42.73 -25.84
C ASP A 35 -36.13 -42.61 -24.56
N SER A 36 -35.90 -43.52 -23.61
CA SER A 36 -36.58 -43.44 -22.32
C SER A 36 -36.20 -42.25 -21.46
N VAL A 37 -35.09 -41.55 -21.69
CA VAL A 37 -34.63 -40.41 -20.86
C VAL A 37 -34.66 -39.07 -21.63
N ARG A 38 -34.96 -39.13 -22.94
CA ARG A 38 -34.97 -38.00 -23.87
C ARG A 38 -35.79 -36.81 -23.38
N ASP A 39 -37.06 -37.00 -23.05
CA ASP A 39 -37.96 -35.92 -22.64
C ASP A 39 -37.38 -35.15 -21.44
N ARG A 40 -36.82 -35.89 -20.47
CA ARG A 40 -36.23 -35.30 -19.27
C ARG A 40 -34.97 -34.52 -19.57
N VAL A 41 -34.11 -35.02 -20.47
CA VAL A 41 -32.93 -34.27 -20.92
C VAL A 41 -33.33 -32.99 -21.64
N CYS A 42 -34.43 -33.00 -22.40
CA CYS A 42 -34.96 -31.80 -23.05
C CYS A 42 -35.47 -30.77 -22.04
N GLU A 43 -36.19 -31.20 -21.00
CA GLU A 43 -36.60 -30.31 -19.90
C GLU A 43 -35.40 -29.66 -19.22
N ILE A 44 -34.32 -30.41 -18.97
CA ILE A 44 -33.08 -29.88 -18.37
C ILE A 44 -32.43 -28.85 -19.31
N MET A 45 -32.45 -29.08 -20.64
CA MET A 45 -31.95 -28.11 -21.62
C MET A 45 -32.78 -26.83 -21.67
N VAL A 46 -34.12 -26.94 -21.56
CA VAL A 46 -35.02 -25.78 -21.50
C VAL A 46 -34.74 -24.98 -20.22
N ALA A 47 -34.66 -25.64 -19.08
CA ALA A 47 -34.33 -25.00 -17.80
C ALA A 47 -32.97 -24.30 -17.82
N HIS A 48 -31.96 -24.87 -18.52
CA HIS A 48 -30.67 -24.20 -18.72
C HIS A 48 -30.77 -22.99 -19.67
N GLY A 49 -31.63 -23.06 -20.68
CA GLY A 49 -31.94 -21.90 -21.53
C GLY A 49 -32.52 -20.74 -20.73
N GLU A 50 -33.47 -21.04 -19.85
CA GLU A 50 -34.05 -20.07 -18.91
C GLU A 50 -33.01 -19.54 -17.91
N ASP A 51 -32.11 -20.39 -17.41
CA ASP A 51 -31.00 -19.97 -16.55
C ASP A 51 -30.12 -18.94 -17.28
N ILE A 52 -29.75 -19.18 -18.56
CA ILE A 52 -28.99 -18.22 -19.38
C ILE A 52 -29.72 -16.87 -19.47
N ASP A 53 -31.04 -16.87 -19.67
CA ASP A 53 -31.83 -15.64 -19.69
C ASP A 53 -31.80 -14.94 -18.32
N CYS A 54 -31.81 -15.69 -17.21
CA CYS A 54 -31.58 -15.13 -15.87
C CYS A 54 -30.16 -14.56 -15.70
N LEU A 55 -29.13 -15.20 -16.26
CA LEU A 55 -27.75 -14.67 -16.26
C LEU A 55 -27.65 -13.35 -17.02
N GLU A 56 -28.38 -13.23 -18.12
CA GLU A 56 -28.46 -12.03 -18.92
C GLU A 56 -29.12 -10.89 -18.14
N ASN A 57 -30.23 -11.16 -17.46
CA ASN A 57 -30.88 -10.17 -16.59
C ASN A 57 -29.96 -9.76 -15.42
N GLU A 58 -29.27 -10.72 -14.79
CA GLU A 58 -28.30 -10.43 -13.72
C GLU A 58 -27.17 -9.53 -14.25
N PHE A 59 -26.71 -9.77 -15.49
CA PHE A 59 -25.73 -8.91 -16.14
C PHE A 59 -26.24 -7.49 -16.34
N ASP A 60 -27.44 -7.34 -16.91
CA ASP A 60 -28.01 -6.03 -17.21
C ASP A 60 -28.25 -5.20 -15.93
N GLU A 61 -28.66 -5.82 -14.83
CA GLU A 61 -28.86 -5.15 -13.54
C GLU A 61 -27.55 -4.79 -12.82
N CYS A 62 -26.55 -5.69 -12.84
CA CYS A 62 -25.40 -5.59 -11.95
C CYS A 62 -24.09 -5.16 -12.62
N HIS A 63 -24.04 -4.98 -13.95
CA HIS A 63 -22.81 -4.59 -14.65
C HIS A 63 -22.20 -3.26 -14.16
N GLY A 64 -23.01 -2.35 -13.62
CA GLY A 64 -22.58 -1.09 -13.03
C GLY A 64 -21.99 -1.21 -11.61
N THR A 65 -22.48 -2.16 -10.81
CA THR A 65 -22.11 -2.36 -9.40
C THR A 65 -21.92 -3.83 -9.09
N VAL A 66 -20.79 -4.35 -9.54
CA VAL A 66 -20.47 -5.78 -9.46
C VAL A 66 -20.28 -6.25 -8.00
N PRO A 67 -20.97 -7.30 -7.55
CA PRO A 67 -20.94 -7.81 -6.18
C PRO A 67 -19.72 -8.71 -5.91
N ILE A 68 -18.50 -8.21 -6.12
CA ILE A 68 -17.25 -8.92 -5.83
C ILE A 68 -16.43 -8.19 -4.75
N ALA A 69 -15.70 -8.98 -3.95
CA ALA A 69 -14.92 -8.61 -2.78
C ALA A 69 -14.04 -7.35 -2.94
N LEU A 70 -13.94 -6.60 -1.84
CA LEU A 70 -13.14 -5.39 -1.67
C LEU A 70 -11.64 -5.70 -1.85
N GLY A 71 -10.98 -5.00 -2.79
CA GLY A 71 -9.54 -5.13 -3.03
C GLY A 71 -9.15 -5.18 -4.50
N MET A 72 -10.11 -5.41 -5.40
CA MET A 72 -9.90 -5.33 -6.84
C MET A 72 -10.35 -3.99 -7.44
N PRO A 73 -9.69 -3.53 -8.52
CA PRO A 73 -10.11 -2.39 -9.33
C PRO A 73 -11.55 -2.56 -9.80
N PRO A 74 -12.31 -1.47 -9.95
CA PRO A 74 -13.66 -1.54 -10.50
C PRO A 74 -13.72 -2.27 -11.85
N ILE A 75 -12.76 -2.00 -12.75
CA ILE A 75 -12.72 -2.63 -14.07
C ILE A 75 -12.34 -4.11 -14.01
N ALA A 76 -11.28 -4.46 -13.27
CA ALA A 76 -10.85 -5.85 -13.12
C ALA A 76 -11.97 -6.68 -12.49
N ARG A 77 -12.64 -6.12 -11.49
CA ARG A 77 -13.79 -6.73 -10.83
C ARG A 77 -14.92 -7.03 -11.82
N ALA A 78 -15.31 -6.06 -12.63
CA ALA A 78 -16.36 -6.24 -13.63
C ALA A 78 -15.98 -7.32 -14.66
N LEU A 79 -14.76 -7.30 -15.17
CA LEU A 79 -14.31 -8.27 -16.17
C LEU A 79 -14.22 -9.70 -15.59
N THR A 80 -13.71 -9.86 -14.36
CA THR A 80 -13.67 -11.16 -13.69
C THR A 80 -15.07 -11.71 -13.46
N TRP A 81 -16.02 -10.87 -13.07
CA TRP A 81 -17.41 -11.28 -12.94
C TRP A 81 -18.03 -11.73 -14.26
N CYS A 82 -17.83 -10.96 -15.34
CA CYS A 82 -18.32 -11.32 -16.67
C CYS A 82 -17.77 -12.67 -17.14
N ARG A 83 -16.47 -12.92 -16.92
CA ARG A 83 -15.86 -14.22 -17.19
C ARG A 83 -16.47 -15.34 -16.35
N GLY A 84 -16.76 -15.07 -15.07
CA GLY A 84 -17.45 -16.02 -14.19
C GLY A 84 -18.85 -16.38 -14.66
N LEU A 85 -19.64 -15.40 -15.09
CA LEU A 85 -20.98 -15.64 -15.66
C LEU A 85 -20.91 -16.44 -16.96
N CYS A 86 -19.99 -16.08 -17.86
CA CYS A 86 -19.78 -16.80 -19.11
C CYS A 86 -19.37 -18.27 -18.87
N GLU A 87 -18.45 -18.52 -17.95
CA GLU A 87 -18.06 -19.88 -17.58
C GLU A 87 -19.21 -20.67 -16.93
N ARG A 88 -20.04 -20.02 -16.10
CA ARG A 88 -21.26 -20.64 -15.53
C ARG A 88 -22.22 -21.09 -16.63
N ALA A 89 -22.47 -20.22 -17.61
CA ALA A 89 -23.34 -20.51 -18.76
C ALA A 89 -22.77 -21.63 -19.67
N LYS A 90 -21.45 -21.66 -19.83
CA LYS A 90 -20.72 -22.58 -20.72
C LYS A 90 -20.62 -23.99 -20.17
N GLN A 91 -20.51 -24.17 -18.85
CA GLN A 91 -20.34 -25.48 -18.21
C GLN A 91 -21.42 -26.49 -18.64
N PRO A 92 -22.73 -26.20 -18.57
CA PRO A 92 -23.77 -27.14 -19.00
C PRO A 92 -23.74 -27.46 -20.49
N ILE A 93 -23.42 -26.47 -21.32
CA ILE A 93 -23.34 -26.64 -22.79
C ILE A 93 -22.23 -27.61 -23.16
N THR A 94 -21.06 -27.47 -22.52
CA THR A 94 -19.95 -28.41 -22.72
C THR A 94 -20.27 -29.81 -22.18
N ALA A 95 -21.07 -29.92 -21.12
CA ALA A 95 -21.55 -31.20 -20.62
C ALA A 95 -22.50 -31.88 -21.63
N PHE A 96 -23.45 -31.15 -22.20
CA PHE A 96 -24.35 -31.66 -23.24
C PHE A 96 -23.60 -32.03 -24.54
N GLN A 97 -22.57 -31.29 -24.92
CA GLN A 97 -21.67 -31.66 -26.02
C GLN A 97 -21.01 -33.02 -25.81
N ARG A 98 -20.59 -33.32 -24.57
CA ARG A 98 -19.97 -34.61 -24.24
C ARG A 98 -20.97 -35.78 -24.26
N LEU A 99 -22.22 -35.54 -23.91
CA LEU A 99 -23.28 -36.58 -23.87
C LEU A 99 -23.66 -37.11 -25.27
N GLY A 100 -23.41 -36.34 -26.33
CA GLY A 100 -23.50 -36.79 -27.73
C GLY A 100 -24.34 -35.87 -28.63
N CYS A 101 -24.08 -35.93 -29.94
CA CYS A 101 -24.61 -35.01 -30.95
C CYS A 101 -26.13 -35.09 -31.16
N GLU A 102 -26.81 -36.13 -30.66
CA GLU A 102 -28.25 -36.31 -30.91
C GLU A 102 -29.12 -35.38 -30.06
N PHE A 103 -28.78 -35.19 -28.78
CA PHE A 103 -29.51 -34.25 -27.93
C PHE A 103 -29.30 -32.79 -28.37
N GLN A 104 -28.22 -32.50 -29.10
CA GLN A 104 -27.98 -31.18 -29.69
C GLN A 104 -28.82 -30.89 -30.92
N ARG A 105 -29.29 -31.94 -31.62
CA ARG A 105 -30.16 -31.78 -32.80
C ARG A 105 -31.61 -31.53 -32.42
N GLU A 106 -31.96 -31.74 -31.16
CA GLU A 106 -33.28 -31.41 -30.65
C GLU A 106 -33.46 -29.90 -30.54
N GLU A 107 -34.70 -29.44 -30.73
CA GLU A 107 -35.02 -28.01 -30.72
C GLU A 107 -34.58 -27.33 -29.42
N ALA A 108 -34.72 -28.02 -28.28
CA ALA A 108 -34.27 -27.52 -26.97
C ALA A 108 -32.76 -27.24 -26.95
N GLY A 109 -31.95 -28.17 -27.47
CA GLY A 109 -30.50 -28.01 -27.57
C GLY A 109 -30.09 -26.87 -28.49
N LEU A 110 -30.76 -26.75 -29.65
CA LEU A 110 -30.53 -25.65 -30.59
C LEU A 110 -30.86 -24.28 -29.99
N ARG A 111 -31.98 -24.16 -29.26
CA ARG A 111 -32.37 -22.91 -28.59
C ARG A 111 -31.38 -22.53 -27.49
N MET A 112 -30.98 -23.48 -26.65
CA MET A 112 -29.99 -23.27 -25.58
C MET A 112 -28.65 -22.78 -26.14
N VAL A 113 -28.13 -23.42 -27.21
CA VAL A 113 -26.87 -23.00 -27.84
C VAL A 113 -26.98 -21.61 -28.46
N LYS A 114 -28.12 -21.27 -29.07
CA LYS A 114 -28.37 -19.92 -29.61
C LYS A 114 -28.42 -18.86 -28.51
N ALA A 115 -29.13 -19.12 -27.41
CA ALA A 115 -29.20 -18.23 -26.26
C ALA A 115 -27.80 -17.95 -25.69
N PHE A 116 -27.00 -19.01 -25.51
CA PHE A 116 -25.60 -18.86 -25.09
C PHE A 116 -24.74 -18.08 -26.08
N ALA A 117 -24.88 -18.29 -27.39
CA ALA A 117 -24.09 -17.56 -28.39
C ALA A 117 -24.41 -16.05 -28.35
N VAL A 118 -25.67 -15.68 -28.13
CA VAL A 118 -26.09 -14.28 -27.94
C VAL A 118 -25.49 -13.71 -26.66
N PHE A 119 -25.60 -14.45 -25.55
CA PHE A 119 -25.05 -14.06 -24.25
C PHE A 119 -23.53 -13.91 -24.29
N GLU A 120 -22.80 -14.88 -24.87
CA GLU A 120 -21.35 -14.85 -25.06
C GLU A 120 -20.94 -13.65 -25.92
N GLY A 121 -21.67 -13.36 -27.00
CA GLY A 121 -21.47 -12.17 -27.82
C GLY A 121 -21.55 -10.87 -27.00
N LYS A 122 -22.57 -10.74 -26.14
CA LYS A 122 -22.71 -9.61 -25.22
C LYS A 122 -21.53 -9.49 -24.25
N MET A 123 -21.10 -10.60 -23.65
CA MET A 123 -19.94 -10.62 -22.72
C MET A 123 -18.65 -10.21 -23.40
N VAL A 124 -18.37 -10.74 -24.60
CA VAL A 124 -17.17 -10.41 -25.38
C VAL A 124 -17.17 -8.95 -25.80
N ASP A 125 -18.32 -8.41 -26.22
CA ASP A 125 -18.46 -7.00 -26.56
C ASP A 125 -18.26 -6.09 -25.35
N PHE A 126 -18.77 -6.47 -24.18
CA PHE A 126 -18.52 -5.75 -22.93
C PHE A 126 -17.04 -5.76 -22.56
N GLU A 127 -16.38 -6.94 -22.57
CA GLU A 127 -14.94 -7.08 -22.30
C GLU A 127 -14.13 -6.20 -23.25
N ARG A 128 -14.43 -6.23 -24.56
CA ARG A 128 -13.78 -5.40 -25.57
C ARG A 128 -13.97 -3.91 -25.29
N LYS A 129 -15.21 -3.46 -25.01
CA LYS A 129 -15.51 -2.04 -24.74
C LYS A 129 -14.81 -1.55 -23.47
N ALA A 130 -14.85 -2.33 -22.40
CA ALA A 130 -14.23 -2.02 -21.12
C ALA A 130 -12.70 -1.93 -21.26
N LEU A 131 -12.07 -2.92 -21.89
CA LEU A 131 -10.63 -2.91 -22.16
C LEU A 131 -10.26 -1.71 -23.06
N ASN A 132 -10.98 -1.46 -24.15
CA ASN A 132 -10.67 -0.33 -25.03
C ASN A 132 -10.84 1.04 -24.36
N ARG A 133 -11.76 1.17 -23.39
CA ARG A 133 -11.86 2.38 -22.56
C ARG A 133 -10.64 2.50 -21.64
N PHE A 134 -10.24 1.41 -21.00
CA PHE A 134 -9.06 1.39 -20.13
C PHE A 134 -7.78 1.74 -20.89
N ARG A 135 -7.60 1.17 -22.09
CA ARG A 135 -6.47 1.44 -22.98
C ARG A 135 -6.36 2.92 -23.32
N ARG A 136 -7.47 3.54 -23.74
CA ARG A 136 -7.52 4.98 -24.01
C ARG A 136 -7.17 5.85 -22.80
N ASN A 137 -7.55 5.42 -21.60
CA ASN A 137 -7.18 6.14 -20.38
C ASN A 137 -5.68 6.00 -20.07
N LEU A 138 -5.10 4.82 -20.33
CA LEU A 138 -3.68 4.55 -20.12
C LEU A 138 -2.80 5.27 -21.15
N GLU A 139 -3.24 5.33 -22.39
CA GLU A 139 -2.59 6.05 -23.49
C GLU A 139 -2.92 7.55 -23.50
N SER A 140 -3.68 8.03 -22.51
CA SER A 140 -3.99 9.45 -22.42
C SER A 140 -2.71 10.25 -22.20
N PRO A 141 -2.56 11.43 -22.83
CA PRO A 141 -1.37 12.26 -22.68
C PRO A 141 -1.11 12.60 -21.21
N GLN A 142 -2.16 12.79 -20.41
CA GLN A 142 -2.07 13.04 -18.97
C GLN A 142 -1.42 11.89 -18.19
N ALA A 143 -1.72 10.64 -18.55
CA ALA A 143 -1.10 9.48 -17.90
C ALA A 143 0.38 9.37 -18.27
N ILE A 144 0.72 9.59 -19.53
CA ILE A 144 2.10 9.54 -20.03
C ILE A 144 2.93 10.70 -19.48
N GLU A 145 2.39 11.92 -19.49
CA GLU A 145 3.03 13.10 -18.92
C GLU A 145 3.27 12.93 -17.42
N SER A 146 2.33 12.31 -16.68
CA SER A 146 2.50 12.07 -15.24
C SER A 146 3.70 11.19 -14.89
N LEU A 147 4.26 10.43 -15.85
CA LEU A 147 5.48 9.64 -15.66
C LEU A 147 6.77 10.45 -15.83
N ASN A 148 6.70 11.56 -16.57
CA ASN A 148 7.83 12.43 -16.84
C ASN A 148 8.00 13.53 -15.79
N VAL A 149 7.05 13.66 -14.88
CA VAL A 149 7.07 14.59 -13.75
C VAL A 149 8.12 14.11 -12.71
N PRO A 150 8.81 15.01 -12.00
CA PRO A 150 9.68 14.66 -10.88
C PRO A 150 8.94 13.82 -9.83
N VAL A 151 9.66 13.01 -9.07
CA VAL A 151 9.05 12.14 -8.05
C VAL A 151 8.48 12.94 -6.86
N LEU A 152 9.10 14.07 -6.50
CA LEU A 152 8.75 14.89 -5.34
C LEU A 152 8.35 16.32 -5.75
N ALA A 153 7.39 16.89 -5.03
CA ALA A 153 7.01 18.31 -5.10
C ALA A 153 7.01 18.92 -3.70
N ARG A 154 7.30 20.22 -3.58
CA ARG A 154 7.05 20.97 -2.34
C ARG A 154 5.60 21.44 -2.30
N LEU A 155 4.95 21.22 -1.18
CA LEU A 155 3.66 21.83 -0.90
C LEU A 155 3.88 23.31 -0.59
N ARG A 156 3.42 24.19 -1.49
CA ARG A 156 3.28 25.62 -1.22
C ARG A 156 1.81 25.91 -1.00
N SER A 157 1.46 26.52 0.13
CA SER A 157 0.08 26.94 0.35
C SER A 157 -0.18 28.18 -0.51
N SER A 158 -0.93 28.01 -1.60
CA SER A 158 -1.42 29.14 -2.40
C SER A 158 -2.55 29.82 -1.62
N GLY A 159 -2.20 30.70 -0.68
CA GLY A 159 -3.16 31.45 0.11
C GLY A 159 -2.54 32.07 1.35
N HIS A 160 -2.82 33.35 1.59
CA HIS A 160 -2.38 34.19 2.71
C HIS A 160 -2.82 33.70 4.10
N HIS A 161 -2.44 32.48 4.48
CA HIS A 161 -2.66 31.94 5.82
C HIS A 161 -1.34 31.40 6.34
N THR A 162 -0.70 32.21 7.19
CA THR A 162 0.51 31.92 7.98
C THR A 162 0.28 30.72 8.89
N THR A 163 0.30 29.52 8.31
CA THR A 163 0.19 28.26 9.04
C THR A 163 1.30 27.37 8.51
N SER A 164 2.20 27.02 9.42
CA SER A 164 3.29 26.03 9.55
C SER A 164 3.52 24.90 8.52
N LEU A 165 2.85 24.88 7.38
CA LEU A 165 2.89 23.84 6.34
C LEU A 165 3.78 24.22 5.14
N ASP A 166 4.27 25.46 5.08
CA ASP A 166 5.19 25.92 4.05
C ASP A 166 6.52 25.15 4.14
N GLY A 167 6.78 24.28 3.17
CA GLY A 167 8.01 23.49 3.05
C GLY A 167 7.85 21.98 3.23
N LEU A 168 6.64 21.47 3.44
CA LEU A 168 6.38 20.02 3.45
C LEU A 168 6.56 19.42 2.05
N ILE A 169 7.05 18.19 2.00
CA ILE A 169 7.27 17.46 0.76
C ILE A 169 6.06 16.57 0.48
N THR A 170 5.65 16.47 -0.79
CA THR A 170 4.58 15.58 -1.27
C THR A 170 5.05 14.80 -2.48
N LEU A 171 4.46 13.61 -2.70
CA LEU A 171 4.70 12.84 -3.92
C LEU A 171 4.00 13.51 -5.09
N ASN A 172 4.74 13.75 -6.17
CA ASN A 172 4.19 14.36 -7.38
C ASN A 172 3.72 13.26 -8.34
N LEU A 173 2.65 12.58 -7.93
CA LEU A 173 1.94 11.60 -8.76
C LEU A 173 0.45 11.78 -8.56
N HIS A 174 -0.28 12.00 -9.66
CA HIS A 174 -1.73 12.12 -9.59
C HIS A 174 -2.35 10.80 -9.11
N PRO A 175 -3.24 10.83 -8.08
CA PRO A 175 -3.87 9.61 -7.56
C PRO A 175 -4.62 8.80 -8.61
N LYS A 176 -5.16 9.47 -9.64
CA LYS A 176 -5.83 8.83 -10.78
C LYS A 176 -4.86 8.02 -11.64
N SER A 177 -3.67 8.55 -11.93
CA SER A 177 -2.63 7.83 -12.67
C SER A 177 -2.11 6.64 -11.87
N GLN A 178 -1.87 6.82 -10.58
CA GLN A 178 -1.45 5.73 -9.69
C GLN A 178 -2.46 4.57 -9.67
N ALA A 179 -3.75 4.88 -9.50
CA ALA A 179 -4.81 3.87 -9.55
C ALA A 179 -4.81 3.15 -10.90
N LEU A 180 -4.70 3.90 -12.00
CA LEU A 180 -4.68 3.34 -13.35
C LEU A 180 -3.51 2.35 -13.59
N PHE A 181 -2.32 2.67 -13.11
CA PHE A 181 -1.14 1.78 -13.19
C PHE A 181 -1.30 0.52 -12.33
N CYS A 182 -1.72 0.69 -11.08
CA CYS A 182 -1.98 -0.44 -10.20
C CYS A 182 -3.15 -1.33 -10.72
N ASP A 183 -4.12 -0.76 -11.44
CA ASP A 183 -5.19 -1.49 -12.13
C ASP A 183 -4.66 -2.26 -13.35
N ALA A 184 -3.74 -1.69 -14.13
CA ALA A 184 -3.10 -2.35 -15.26
C ALA A 184 -2.37 -3.62 -14.82
N LYS A 185 -1.58 -3.56 -13.75
CA LYS A 185 -0.90 -4.73 -13.17
C LYS A 185 -1.87 -5.85 -12.80
N ARG A 186 -2.99 -5.51 -12.17
CA ARG A 186 -3.99 -6.52 -11.76
C ARG A 186 -4.66 -7.15 -12.97
N LEU A 187 -4.97 -6.37 -14.00
CA LEU A 187 -5.48 -6.90 -15.28
C LEU A 187 -4.47 -7.81 -15.97
N GLY A 188 -3.18 -7.46 -15.98
CA GLY A 188 -2.12 -8.33 -16.51
C GLY A 188 -2.02 -9.65 -15.75
N THR A 189 -2.13 -9.60 -14.41
CA THR A 189 -2.12 -10.81 -13.55
C THR A 189 -3.32 -11.72 -13.82
N LEU A 190 -4.46 -11.15 -14.21
CA LEU A 190 -5.68 -11.89 -14.59
C LEU A 190 -5.65 -12.42 -16.04
N GLY A 191 -4.54 -12.24 -16.76
CA GLY A 191 -4.34 -12.75 -18.11
C GLY A 191 -5.08 -11.96 -19.20
N PHE A 192 -5.47 -10.71 -18.96
CA PHE A 192 -6.00 -9.84 -20.02
C PHE A 192 -4.85 -9.31 -20.89
N GLN A 193 -5.01 -9.35 -22.22
CA GLN A 193 -4.04 -8.78 -23.14
C GLN A 193 -4.09 -7.25 -23.08
N LEU A 194 -3.02 -6.64 -22.60
CA LEU A 194 -2.84 -5.20 -22.52
C LEU A 194 -2.10 -4.71 -23.78
N PRO A 195 -2.28 -3.44 -24.20
CA PRO A 195 -1.49 -2.88 -25.30
C PRO A 195 0.01 -2.95 -25.03
N PRO A 196 0.87 -2.93 -26.06
CA PRO A 196 2.32 -2.94 -25.87
C PRO A 196 2.84 -1.75 -25.06
N LEU A 197 2.16 -0.59 -25.12
CA LEU A 197 2.48 0.56 -24.28
C LEU A 197 2.16 0.29 -22.80
N ALA A 198 1.06 -0.42 -22.55
CA ALA A 198 0.68 -0.88 -21.22
C ALA A 198 1.57 -2.02 -20.72
N GLU A 199 2.11 -2.88 -21.57
CA GLU A 199 3.12 -3.88 -21.16
C GLU A 199 4.42 -3.22 -20.72
N ARG A 200 4.84 -2.17 -21.43
CA ARG A 200 5.99 -1.33 -21.03
C ARG A 200 5.73 -0.63 -19.70
N THR A 201 4.52 -0.09 -19.48
CA THR A 201 4.17 0.49 -18.17
C THR A 201 3.99 -0.57 -17.08
N VAL A 202 3.42 -1.74 -17.37
CA VAL A 202 3.29 -2.87 -16.41
C VAL A 202 4.64 -3.37 -15.91
N TRP A 203 5.66 -3.32 -16.77
CA TRP A 203 7.04 -3.60 -16.37
C TRP A 203 7.62 -2.48 -15.48
N LEU A 204 7.28 -1.21 -15.76
CA LEU A 204 7.53 -0.09 -14.83
C LEU A 204 6.68 -0.17 -13.55
N ASP A 205 5.50 -0.81 -13.56
CA ASP A 205 4.49 -0.74 -12.49
C ASP A 205 4.86 -1.51 -11.22
N PHE A 206 5.66 -2.59 -11.32
CA PHE A 206 6.23 -3.21 -10.12
C PHE A 206 7.06 -2.17 -9.36
N ASN A 207 7.77 -1.31 -10.09
CA ASN A 207 8.61 -0.29 -9.54
C ASN A 207 7.80 0.93 -9.13
N ILE A 208 6.87 1.45 -9.92
CA ILE A 208 6.15 2.69 -9.56
C ILE A 208 5.28 2.51 -8.32
N CYS A 209 4.40 1.49 -8.24
CA CYS A 209 3.56 1.33 -7.04
C CYS A 209 4.40 0.98 -5.78
N PHE A 210 5.51 0.23 -5.94
CA PHE A 210 6.46 -0.05 -4.84
C PHE A 210 7.23 1.20 -4.41
N ASN A 211 7.84 1.91 -5.37
CA ASN A 211 8.60 3.14 -5.17
C ASN A 211 7.70 4.23 -4.59
N HIS A 212 6.45 4.34 -5.02
CA HIS A 212 5.48 5.25 -4.43
C HIS A 212 5.28 4.97 -2.95
N ASN A 213 5.13 3.71 -2.54
CA ASN A 213 5.00 3.34 -1.13
C ASN A 213 6.29 3.64 -0.34
N VAL A 214 7.45 3.26 -0.89
CA VAL A 214 8.75 3.47 -0.25
C VAL A 214 9.04 4.96 -0.09
N ILE A 215 8.92 5.73 -1.16
CA ILE A 215 9.16 7.17 -1.16
C ILE A 215 8.08 7.90 -0.37
N GLY A 216 6.84 7.43 -0.38
CA GLY A 216 5.77 7.93 0.49
C GLY A 216 6.08 7.77 1.98
N GLN A 217 6.67 6.63 2.38
CA GLN A 217 7.14 6.46 3.76
C GLN A 217 8.29 7.42 4.10
N ILE A 218 9.23 7.64 3.17
CA ILE A 218 10.33 8.58 3.35
C ILE A 218 9.77 10.00 3.55
N VAL A 219 8.91 10.45 2.65
CA VAL A 219 8.28 11.79 2.70
C VAL A 219 7.52 11.97 4.00
N ARG A 220 6.69 10.97 4.38
CA ARG A 220 5.96 10.99 5.64
C ARG A 220 6.91 11.15 6.84
N ARG A 221 7.98 10.36 6.90
CA ARG A 221 8.96 10.44 8.00
C ARG A 221 9.70 11.78 8.02
N SER A 222 10.08 12.32 6.87
CA SER A 222 10.71 13.65 6.77
C SER A 222 9.78 14.75 7.27
N ASN A 223 8.50 14.71 6.88
CA ASN A 223 7.47 15.63 7.33
C ASN A 223 7.19 15.49 8.85
N GLU A 224 7.19 14.25 9.38
CA GLU A 224 7.10 13.98 10.82
C GLU A 224 8.28 14.56 11.60
N ILE A 225 9.50 14.49 11.07
CA ILE A 225 10.68 15.11 11.69
C ILE A 225 10.58 16.64 11.66
N GLN A 226 10.25 17.23 10.52
CA GLN A 226 10.09 18.68 10.38
C GLN A 226 9.03 19.24 11.34
N SER A 227 7.93 18.53 11.53
CA SER A 227 6.84 18.95 12.43
C SER A 227 7.15 18.72 13.92
N ARG A 228 7.96 17.72 14.27
CA ARG A 228 8.33 17.42 15.68
C ARG A 228 9.56 18.18 16.18
N LEU A 229 10.35 18.76 15.29
CA LEU A 229 11.58 19.49 15.64
C LEU A 229 11.29 20.79 16.39
N LEU A 230 11.66 20.83 17.66
CA LEU A 230 11.61 22.05 18.48
C LEU A 230 12.63 23.08 17.99
N PRO A 231 12.37 24.40 18.11
CA PRO A 231 13.32 25.45 17.69
C PRO A 231 14.74 25.28 18.26
N VAL A 232 14.85 24.80 19.50
CA VAL A 232 16.13 24.55 20.18
C VAL A 232 16.90 23.34 19.63
N GLN A 233 16.20 22.39 18.99
CA GLN A 233 16.80 21.21 18.37
C GLN A 233 17.23 21.47 16.92
N LYS A 234 16.57 22.42 16.23
CA LYS A 234 16.88 22.79 14.84
C LYS A 234 18.36 23.09 14.58
N PRO A 235 19.10 23.90 15.38
CA PRO A 235 20.50 24.19 15.09
C PRO A 235 21.41 22.95 15.20
N PHE A 236 21.10 22.01 16.08
CA PHE A 236 21.89 20.78 16.24
C PHE A 236 21.72 19.81 15.06
N VAL A 237 20.55 19.82 14.43
CA VAL A 237 20.20 18.91 13.32
C VAL A 237 20.31 19.62 11.96
N ALA A 238 20.60 20.92 11.93
CA ALA A 238 20.62 21.74 10.71
C ALA A 238 21.55 21.17 9.63
N ALA A 239 22.79 20.81 9.99
CA ALA A 239 23.74 20.24 9.03
C ALA A 239 23.29 18.88 8.45
N GLU A 240 22.62 18.05 9.25
CA GLU A 240 22.09 16.75 8.79
C GLU A 240 20.80 16.92 7.99
N LEU A 241 19.98 17.91 8.33
CA LEU A 241 18.80 18.31 7.55
C LEU A 241 19.20 18.87 6.18
N GLU A 242 20.24 19.70 6.10
CA GLU A 242 20.77 20.19 4.83
C GLU A 242 21.28 19.06 3.94
N LYS A 243 21.97 18.06 4.51
CA LYS A 243 22.35 16.84 3.78
C LYS A 243 21.12 16.08 3.27
N LEU A 244 20.10 15.91 4.10
CA LEU A 244 18.85 15.24 3.72
C LEU A 244 18.14 15.99 2.59
N PHE A 245 17.97 17.31 2.71
CA PHE A 245 17.33 18.13 1.69
C PHE A 245 18.15 18.24 0.41
N GLY A 246 19.48 18.21 0.50
CA GLY A 246 20.37 18.14 -0.65
C GLY A 246 20.30 16.80 -1.39
N VAL A 247 20.00 15.69 -0.71
CA VAL A 247 19.70 14.42 -1.38
C VAL A 247 18.30 14.44 -1.98
N LEU A 248 17.31 15.00 -1.26
CA LEU A 248 15.93 15.08 -1.73
C LEU A 248 15.77 16.02 -2.93
N SER A 249 16.58 17.08 -3.04
CA SER A 249 16.53 18.02 -4.17
C SER A 249 16.83 17.36 -5.53
N VAL A 250 17.56 16.24 -5.55
CA VAL A 250 17.80 15.44 -6.77
C VAL A 250 16.51 14.86 -7.36
N ALA A 251 15.50 14.64 -6.52
CA ALA A 251 14.19 14.11 -6.91
C ALA A 251 13.09 15.19 -6.95
N MET A 252 13.46 16.47 -6.80
CA MET A 252 12.56 17.63 -6.80
C MET A 252 12.87 18.52 -8.00
N GLU A 253 11.86 19.22 -8.52
CA GLU A 253 12.09 20.33 -9.46
C GLU A 253 12.66 21.53 -8.69
N ASP A 254 13.88 21.95 -9.07
CA ASP A 254 14.46 23.24 -8.65
C ASP A 254 13.77 24.34 -9.48
N GLU A 255 12.83 25.09 -8.91
CA GLU A 255 12.22 26.26 -9.60
C GLU A 255 13.25 27.37 -9.90
N ASP A 256 14.37 27.41 -9.19
CA ASP A 256 15.43 28.41 -9.38
C ASP A 256 16.37 28.09 -10.57
N CYS A 257 16.26 26.89 -11.18
CA CYS A 257 17.12 26.43 -12.28
C CYS A 257 16.37 25.51 -13.26
N PRO A 258 15.63 26.06 -14.24
CA PRO A 258 14.88 25.27 -15.24
C PRO A 258 15.75 24.42 -16.18
N GLU A 259 17.08 24.58 -16.15
CA GLU A 259 18.03 23.86 -17.01
C GLU A 259 18.53 22.52 -16.40
N LYS A 260 18.26 22.22 -15.12
CA LYS A 260 18.60 20.90 -14.54
C LYS A 260 17.62 19.83 -15.00
N LYS A 261 17.80 19.35 -16.24
CA LYS A 261 17.07 18.21 -16.83
C LYS A 261 17.35 16.83 -16.20
N ASN A 262 18.12 16.77 -15.11
CA ASN A 262 18.52 15.53 -14.42
C ASN A 262 17.73 15.31 -13.11
N TYR A 263 16.43 15.60 -13.09
CA TYR A 263 15.58 15.21 -11.98
C TYR A 263 15.19 13.73 -12.09
N LEU A 264 15.07 13.06 -10.95
CA LEU A 264 14.54 11.70 -10.91
C LEU A 264 13.05 11.72 -11.29
N SER A 265 12.73 11.14 -12.45
CA SER A 265 11.36 10.99 -12.94
C SER A 265 10.81 9.60 -12.59
N TRP A 266 9.49 9.42 -12.66
CA TRP A 266 8.89 8.09 -12.48
C TRP A 266 9.25 7.10 -13.60
N ASN A 267 9.76 7.58 -14.73
CA ASN A 267 10.28 6.80 -15.86
C ASN A 267 11.79 6.48 -15.75
N SER A 268 12.48 6.99 -14.72
CA SER A 268 13.91 6.71 -14.51
C SER A 268 14.14 5.22 -14.23
N PRO A 269 15.31 4.67 -14.63
CA PRO A 269 15.60 3.25 -14.42
C PRO A 269 15.62 2.91 -12.93
N GLN A 270 15.23 1.68 -12.60
CA GLN A 270 15.05 1.23 -11.22
C GLN A 270 16.32 1.37 -10.37
N GLU A 271 17.50 1.19 -10.97
CA GLU A 271 18.78 1.32 -10.28
C GLU A 271 18.95 2.74 -9.72
N ASP A 272 18.58 3.77 -10.48
CA ASP A 272 18.70 5.17 -10.04
C ASP A 272 17.76 5.47 -8.86
N ILE A 273 16.53 4.96 -8.91
CA ILE A 273 15.55 5.10 -7.82
C ILE A 273 16.02 4.33 -6.58
N TYR A 274 16.61 3.15 -6.76
CA TYR A 274 17.15 2.35 -5.68
C TYR A 274 18.37 3.01 -5.01
N GLN A 275 19.31 3.53 -5.80
CA GLN A 275 20.46 4.29 -5.33
C GLN A 275 20.02 5.55 -4.57
N PHE A 276 19.01 6.26 -5.09
CA PHE A 276 18.38 7.39 -4.40
C PHE A 276 17.81 6.95 -3.05
N HIS A 277 17.00 5.89 -3.02
CA HIS A 277 16.43 5.36 -1.78
C HIS A 277 17.51 4.98 -0.76
N GLN A 278 18.60 4.32 -1.19
CA GLN A 278 19.71 3.99 -0.29
C GLN A 278 20.37 5.23 0.30
N LYS A 279 20.62 6.26 -0.53
CA LYS A 279 21.21 7.54 -0.06
C LYS A 279 20.31 8.21 0.96
N VAL A 280 18.99 8.28 0.70
CA VAL A 280 18.03 8.86 1.64
C VAL A 280 17.97 8.06 2.94
N LYS A 281 17.94 6.72 2.87
CA LYS A 281 17.93 5.86 4.07
C LYS A 281 19.17 6.05 4.93
N LYS A 282 20.36 6.19 4.32
CA LYS A 282 21.61 6.46 5.03
C LYS A 282 21.59 7.83 5.72
N SER A 283 21.13 8.88 5.03
CA SER A 283 20.99 10.22 5.62
C SER A 283 19.97 10.22 6.77
N PHE A 284 18.85 9.54 6.60
CA PHE A 284 17.83 9.40 7.64
C PHE A 284 18.37 8.67 8.88
N ALA A 285 19.17 7.61 8.70
CA ALA A 285 19.78 6.89 9.82
C ALA A 285 20.76 7.77 10.61
N SER A 286 21.54 8.60 9.92
CA SER A 286 22.43 9.59 10.55
C SER A 286 21.63 10.60 11.38
N LEU A 287 20.57 11.16 10.79
CA LEU A 287 19.69 12.12 11.46
C LEU A 287 18.95 11.50 12.65
N GLN A 288 18.47 10.26 12.53
CA GLN A 288 17.79 9.57 13.63
C GLN A 288 18.74 9.27 14.80
N SER A 289 19.99 8.92 14.52
CA SER A 289 21.02 8.71 15.54
C SER A 289 21.30 10.01 16.32
N THR A 290 21.50 11.12 15.60
CA THR A 290 21.71 12.45 16.23
C THR A 290 20.50 12.91 17.03
N LEU A 291 19.29 12.76 16.51
CA LEU A 291 18.07 13.05 17.25
C LEU A 291 17.92 12.20 18.51
N SER A 292 18.27 10.91 18.44
CA SER A 292 18.20 10.01 19.60
C SER A 292 19.20 10.43 20.68
N MET A 293 20.43 10.81 20.30
CA MET A 293 21.42 11.37 21.22
C MET A 293 20.93 12.68 21.87
N VAL A 294 20.36 13.60 21.08
CA VAL A 294 19.81 14.86 21.61
C VAL A 294 18.67 14.57 22.58
N HIS A 295 17.75 13.66 22.23
CA HIS A 295 16.65 13.28 23.11
C HIS A 295 17.16 12.64 24.41
N GLN A 296 18.17 11.77 24.34
CA GLN A 296 18.78 11.14 25.52
C GLN A 296 19.49 12.17 26.40
N ASN A 297 20.18 13.15 25.81
CA ASN A 297 20.82 14.24 26.54
C ASN A 297 19.79 15.12 27.25
N VAL A 298 18.72 15.52 26.55
CA VAL A 298 17.63 16.31 27.15
C VAL A 298 16.94 15.54 28.27
N SER A 299 16.65 14.26 28.07
CA SER A 299 16.04 13.41 29.11
C SER A 299 16.95 13.27 30.34
N SER A 300 18.26 13.15 30.13
CA SER A 300 19.24 13.11 31.22
C SER A 300 19.27 14.43 32.01
N ILE A 301 19.24 15.57 31.30
CA ILE A 301 19.19 16.89 31.94
C ILE A 301 17.90 17.04 32.75
N ASP A 302 16.75 16.66 32.20
CA ASP A 302 15.47 16.72 32.92
C ASP A 302 15.47 15.81 34.16
N GLN A 303 16.06 14.61 34.09
CA GLN A 303 16.21 13.73 35.24
C GLN A 303 17.12 14.34 36.32
N LEU A 304 18.22 15.00 35.93
CA LEU A 304 19.10 15.72 36.86
C LEU A 304 18.39 16.92 37.49
N MET A 305 17.60 17.66 36.72
CA MET A 305 16.83 18.80 37.24
C MET A 305 15.75 18.33 38.22
N LEU A 306 15.04 17.23 37.90
CA LEU A 306 14.07 16.61 38.81
C LEU A 306 14.72 16.05 40.07
N SER A 307 15.95 15.53 39.99
CA SER A 307 16.66 15.05 41.17
C SER A 307 17.12 16.20 42.05
N LEU A 308 17.59 17.30 41.46
CA LEU A 308 17.94 18.54 42.16
C LEU A 308 16.72 19.17 42.85
N ASP A 309 15.56 19.23 42.20
CA ASP A 309 14.33 19.75 42.80
C ASP A 309 13.87 18.90 44.00
N LYS A 310 14.01 17.57 43.91
CA LYS A 310 13.70 16.66 45.01
C LYS A 310 14.73 16.70 46.14
N THR A 311 15.93 17.22 45.91
CA THR A 311 16.91 17.40 46.99
C THR A 311 16.51 18.57 47.87
N VAL A 312 16.04 18.26 49.07
CA VAL A 312 15.76 19.25 50.11
C VAL A 312 17.07 19.94 50.51
N LEU A 313 17.32 21.12 49.95
CA LEU A 313 18.51 21.94 50.25
C LEU A 313 18.55 22.40 51.72
N TYR A 314 17.38 22.53 52.36
CA TYR A 314 17.27 22.92 53.77
C TYR A 314 16.27 22.02 54.50
N ARG A 315 16.77 21.15 55.38
CA ARG A 315 15.93 20.56 56.45
C ARG A 315 15.59 21.68 57.44
N HIS A 316 14.31 21.84 57.76
CA HIS A 316 13.85 22.80 58.75
C HIS A 316 14.63 22.65 60.06
N TRP A 317 15.34 23.71 60.45
CA TRP A 317 16.16 23.74 61.67
C TRP A 317 15.27 24.07 62.89
N PRO A 318 15.45 23.40 64.04
CA PRO A 318 14.75 23.76 65.27
C PRO A 318 15.17 25.16 65.72
N LYS A 319 14.21 26.08 65.92
CA LYS A 319 14.47 27.48 66.30
C LYS A 319 15.40 27.55 67.52
N PRO A 320 16.56 28.24 67.44
CA PRO A 320 17.47 28.35 68.57
C PRO A 320 16.88 29.24 69.66
N GLN A 321 16.78 28.72 70.90
CA GLN A 321 16.16 29.44 72.02
C GLN A 321 17.03 30.57 72.61
N LYS A 322 18.31 30.70 72.24
CA LYS A 322 19.19 31.81 72.70
C LYS A 322 20.20 32.25 71.63
N ILE A 323 20.34 33.57 71.47
CA ILE A 323 21.07 34.25 70.37
C ILE A 323 22.60 34.04 70.42
N LYS A 324 23.20 33.85 71.62
CA LYS A 324 24.66 33.67 71.76
C LYS A 324 25.18 32.28 71.35
N GLU A 325 24.33 31.25 71.40
CA GLU A 325 24.68 29.92 70.85
C GLU A 325 24.48 29.87 69.32
N ALA A 326 23.71 30.81 68.76
CA ALA A 326 23.44 30.86 67.32
C ALA A 326 24.63 31.38 66.51
N SER A 327 25.45 32.30 67.05
CA SER A 327 26.60 32.86 66.32
C SER A 327 27.77 31.88 66.19
N LEU A 328 28.13 31.15 67.25
CA LEU A 328 29.14 30.08 67.18
C LEU A 328 28.67 28.95 66.23
N ARG A 329 27.39 28.58 66.29
CA ARG A 329 26.81 27.56 65.42
C ARG A 329 26.69 28.01 63.96
N LEU A 330 26.59 29.31 63.68
CA LEU A 330 26.48 29.83 62.31
C LEU A 330 27.82 29.79 61.57
N GLU A 331 28.93 30.10 62.23
CA GLU A 331 30.27 30.01 61.62
C GLU A 331 30.64 28.55 61.33
N ASP A 332 30.37 27.64 62.27
CA ASP A 332 30.54 26.20 62.06
C ASP A 332 29.64 25.68 60.94
N PHE A 333 28.41 26.20 60.84
CA PHE A 333 27.47 25.87 59.77
C PHE A 333 27.93 26.39 58.40
N ILE A 334 28.39 27.64 58.30
CA ILE A 334 28.94 28.20 57.06
C ILE A 334 30.16 27.39 56.61
N SER A 335 31.01 27.00 57.55
CA SER A 335 32.17 26.13 57.30
C SER A 335 31.74 24.74 56.77
N MET A 336 30.73 24.13 57.39
CA MET A 336 30.21 22.83 56.97
C MET A 336 29.50 22.88 55.61
N CYS A 337 28.70 23.91 55.35
CA CYS A 337 28.07 24.16 54.05
C CYS A 337 29.11 24.41 52.96
N ARG A 338 30.16 25.20 53.24
CA ARG A 338 31.28 25.39 52.31
C ARG A 338 31.98 24.08 52.01
N LYS A 339 32.30 23.28 53.02
CA LYS A 339 32.90 21.94 52.81
C LYS A 339 32.03 21.04 51.96
N ARG A 340 30.71 21.05 52.18
CA ARG A 340 29.75 20.21 51.45
C ARG A 340 29.56 20.66 50.01
N ILE A 341 29.49 21.97 49.77
CA ILE A 341 29.45 22.54 48.42
C ILE A 341 30.75 22.18 47.68
N MET A 342 31.91 22.31 48.33
CA MET A 342 33.19 21.94 47.71
C MET A 342 33.30 20.45 47.39
N THR A 343 32.76 19.57 48.23
CA THR A 343 32.74 18.12 47.94
C THR A 343 31.78 17.78 46.80
N GLN A 344 30.60 18.39 46.76
CA GLN A 344 29.67 18.21 45.64
C GLN A 344 30.22 18.78 44.33
N VAL A 345 30.91 19.92 44.36
CA VAL A 345 31.58 20.49 43.19
C VAL A 345 32.69 19.55 42.71
N ALA A 346 33.51 19.01 43.62
CA ALA A 346 34.56 18.04 43.26
C ALA A 346 33.98 16.72 42.69
N GLU A 347 32.86 16.23 43.23
CA GLU A 347 32.15 15.07 42.68
C GLU A 347 31.59 15.36 41.29
N MET A 348 31.05 16.58 41.06
CA MET A 348 30.58 17.01 39.74
C MET A 348 31.72 17.16 38.73
N GLU A 349 32.87 17.71 39.15
CA GLU A 349 34.07 17.80 38.30
C GLU A 349 34.59 16.41 37.93
N SER A 350 34.66 15.48 38.88
CA SER A 350 35.04 14.08 38.62
C SER A 350 34.06 13.38 37.67
N HIS A 351 32.76 13.63 37.81
CA HIS A 351 31.75 13.05 36.94
C HIS A 351 31.79 13.66 35.53
N LEU A 352 32.10 14.95 35.40
CA LEU A 352 32.35 15.62 34.12
C LEU A 352 33.64 15.13 33.45
N GLU A 353 34.70 14.86 34.21
CA GLU A 353 35.92 14.23 33.71
C GLU A 353 35.70 12.79 33.24
N GLY A 354 34.89 12.01 33.96
CA GLY A 354 34.46 10.68 33.54
C GLY A 354 33.65 10.70 32.24
N LEU A 355 32.77 11.69 32.08
CA LEU A 355 32.04 11.92 30.83
C LEU A 355 32.96 12.38 29.70
N ARG A 356 33.99 13.19 29.98
CA ARG A 356 35.03 13.56 29.00
C ARG A 356 35.86 12.36 28.56
N ALA A 357 36.28 11.50 29.50
CA ALA A 357 37.05 10.29 29.21
C ALA A 357 36.26 9.29 28.35
N ASN A 358 34.95 9.15 28.60
CA ASN A 358 34.06 8.31 27.78
C ASN A 358 33.70 8.93 26.41
N SER A 359 34.00 10.22 26.20
CA SER A 359 33.80 10.93 24.93
C SER A 359 35.06 11.00 24.05
N ALA A 360 36.21 10.46 24.50
CA ALA A 360 37.42 10.41 23.70
C ALA A 360 37.32 9.28 22.65
N PRO A 361 37.32 9.57 21.33
CA PRO A 361 37.29 8.54 20.32
C PRO A 361 38.66 7.84 20.23
N GLY A 362 38.67 6.53 20.45
CA GLY A 362 39.70 5.67 19.88
C GLY A 362 39.69 5.81 18.36
N ARG A 363 40.61 6.59 17.81
CA ARG A 363 41.16 6.44 16.45
C ARG A 363 42.61 6.91 16.44
N GLN A 364 43.49 6.01 16.87
CA GLN A 364 44.83 5.98 16.32
C GLN A 364 44.71 5.17 15.02
N HIS A 365 44.56 5.88 13.90
CA HIS A 365 44.82 5.31 12.59
C HIS A 365 46.33 5.11 12.50
N ASP A 366 46.79 3.86 12.57
CA ASP A 366 48.11 3.48 12.09
C ASP A 366 48.15 3.71 10.58
N TRP A 367 48.94 4.71 10.17
CA TRP A 367 49.47 4.83 8.83
C TRP A 367 50.95 4.39 8.88
N ARG A 368 51.18 3.12 8.54
CA ARG A 368 52.40 2.66 7.88
C ARG A 368 52.03 1.59 6.86
#